data_AF-A0A662PK36-F1
#
_entry.id   AF-A0A662PK36-F1
#
_cell.length_a   1.000
_cell.length_b   1.000
_cell.length_c   1.000
_cell.angle_alpha   90.00
_cell.angle_beta   90.00
_cell.angle_gamma   90.00
#
_symmetry.space_group_name_H-M   'P 1'
#
loop_
_entity.id
_entity.type
_entity.pdbx_description
1 polymer ?
#
loop_
_entity_poly.entity_id
_entity_poly.type
_entity_poly.pdbx_seq_one_letter_code
_entity_poly.pdbx_strand_id
1 'polypeptide(L)'
;MNKVNQLEKVRITAPYNLVKYPFLQRLYRYITTEMNIKELVSPEYAEIIKRAETRVREAILHGVVGPPVKNNEIEISSFPVAVLMVASTKDKRIMRAFSLAEAKRMYEFLIDEKTENILNIARFFGWKIRLLDKL
;
A
#
# COMPACT_ATOMS: atom_id res chain seq x y z
N MET A 1 26.14 -3.97 -3.16
CA MET A 1 24.76 -4.02 -3.70
C MET A 1 24.80 -3.50 -5.14
N ASN A 2 24.63 -4.36 -6.14
CA ASN A 2 24.90 -4.03 -7.55
C ASN A 2 23.95 -2.97 -8.14
N LYS A 3 24.45 -2.19 -9.10
CA LYS A 3 23.78 -1.07 -9.77
C LYS A 3 22.43 -1.47 -10.41
N VAL A 4 22.32 -2.71 -10.90
CA VAL A 4 21.08 -3.30 -11.45
C VAL A 4 19.99 -3.42 -10.38
N ASN A 5 20.32 -3.91 -9.18
CA ASN A 5 19.38 -4.00 -8.06
C ASN A 5 18.92 -2.62 -7.55
N GLN A 6 19.70 -1.57 -7.78
CA GLN A 6 19.28 -0.21 -7.44
C GLN A 6 18.29 0.36 -8.48
N LEU A 7 18.52 0.11 -9.77
CA LEU A 7 17.64 0.56 -10.86
C LEU A 7 16.27 -0.15 -10.85
N GLU A 8 16.25 -1.47 -10.59
CA GLU A 8 14.99 -2.20 -10.40
C GLU A 8 14.22 -1.66 -9.18
N LYS A 9 14.91 -1.43 -8.06
CA LYS A 9 14.30 -0.90 -6.83
C LYS A 9 13.66 0.48 -7.03
N VAL A 10 14.26 1.35 -7.84
CA VAL A 10 13.72 2.67 -8.20
C VAL A 10 12.44 2.55 -9.03
N ARG A 11 12.33 1.54 -9.92
CA ARG A 11 11.13 1.32 -10.75
C ARG A 11 9.93 0.81 -9.95
N ILE A 12 10.16 0.01 -8.91
CA ILE A 12 9.10 -0.53 -8.06
C ILE A 12 8.45 0.56 -7.21
N THR A 13 9.26 1.49 -6.71
CA THR A 13 8.79 2.61 -5.90
C THR A 13 8.27 3.79 -6.73
N ALA A 14 8.13 3.61 -8.05
CA ALA A 14 7.56 4.64 -8.91
C ALA A 14 6.10 4.93 -8.49
N PRO A 15 5.64 6.20 -8.56
CA PRO A 15 4.33 6.59 -8.05
C PRO A 15 3.16 5.74 -8.56
N TYR A 16 3.18 5.33 -9.82
CA TYR A 16 2.11 4.50 -10.41
C TYR A 16 1.98 3.11 -9.76
N ASN A 17 3.09 2.51 -9.32
CA ASN A 17 3.09 1.23 -8.61
C ASN A 17 2.63 1.40 -7.17
N LEU A 18 2.94 2.54 -6.55
CA LEU A 18 2.56 2.81 -5.16
C LEU A 18 1.05 3.04 -4.98
N VAL A 19 0.35 3.51 -6.01
CA VAL A 19 -1.12 3.59 -6.02
C VAL A 19 -1.75 2.20 -5.91
N LYS A 20 -1.17 1.21 -6.59
CA LYS A 20 -1.64 -0.19 -6.57
C LYS A 20 -1.16 -0.95 -5.33
N TYR A 21 0.10 -0.71 -4.95
CA TYR A 21 0.84 -1.46 -3.94
C TYR A 21 1.47 -0.51 -2.91
N PRO A 22 0.66 0.20 -2.09
CA PRO A 22 1.17 1.23 -1.19
C PRO A 22 2.12 0.68 -0.11
N PHE A 23 2.08 -0.63 0.18
CA PHE A 23 3.04 -1.31 1.07
C PHE A 23 4.47 -1.37 0.51
N LEU A 24 4.66 -1.18 -0.81
CA LEU A 24 6.00 -1.12 -1.42
C LEU A 24 6.73 0.18 -1.08
N GLN A 25 6.07 1.12 -0.40
CA GLN A 25 6.73 2.29 0.14
C GLN A 25 7.77 1.89 1.20
N ARG A 26 9.00 2.32 0.98
CA ARG A 26 10.02 2.43 2.04
C ARG A 26 9.80 3.68 2.91
N LEU A 27 8.78 4.49 2.63
CA LEU A 27 8.44 5.76 3.27
C LEU A 27 7.72 5.59 4.61
N TYR A 28 8.16 4.62 5.42
CA TYR A 28 8.09 4.82 6.86
C TYR A 28 8.75 6.16 7.24
N ARG A 29 9.74 6.65 6.47
CA ARG A 29 10.43 7.89 6.80
C ARG A 29 9.60 9.18 6.70
N TYR A 30 8.68 9.32 5.76
CA TYR A 30 7.88 10.55 5.66
C TYR A 30 6.76 10.61 6.70
N ILE A 31 6.15 9.46 7.01
CA ILE A 31 4.95 9.41 7.86
C ILE A 31 5.26 9.13 9.32
N THR A 32 6.45 8.57 9.64
CA THR A 32 6.81 8.21 11.03
C THR A 32 7.99 8.96 11.62
N THR A 33 8.80 9.66 10.81
CA THR A 33 9.95 10.44 11.34
C THR A 33 9.75 11.95 11.35
N GLU A 34 8.84 12.50 10.55
CA GLU A 34 8.53 13.94 10.54
C GLU A 34 7.08 14.25 10.90
N MET A 35 6.13 13.36 10.57
CA MET A 35 4.74 13.56 10.95
C MET A 35 4.50 13.15 12.41
N ASN A 36 4.31 14.14 13.28
CA ASN A 36 3.71 13.86 14.58
C ASN A 36 2.27 13.36 14.33
N ILE A 37 1.78 12.34 15.03
CA ILE A 37 0.35 11.95 14.96
C ILE A 37 -0.56 13.16 15.26
N LYS A 38 -0.05 14.14 16.02
CA LYS A 38 -0.71 15.43 16.28
C LYS A 38 -0.80 16.36 15.06
N GLU A 39 -0.02 16.16 14.01
CA GLU A 39 -0.11 16.94 12.77
C GLU A 39 -1.22 16.42 11.85
N LEU A 40 -1.62 15.15 11.99
CA LEU A 40 -2.74 14.60 11.23
C LEU A 40 -4.05 15.36 11.46
N VAL A 41 -4.24 16.04 12.60
CA VAL A 41 -5.42 16.90 12.83
C VAL A 41 -5.36 18.25 12.09
N SER A 42 -4.28 18.56 11.36
CA SER A 42 -4.23 19.76 10.54
C SER A 42 -5.19 19.63 9.34
N PRO A 43 -5.78 20.75 8.88
CA PRO A 43 -6.66 20.75 7.70
C PRO A 43 -6.01 20.21 6.43
N GLU A 44 -4.68 20.27 6.34
CA GLU A 44 -3.90 19.83 5.17
C GLU A 44 -3.98 18.30 4.97
N TYR A 45 -4.16 17.53 6.05
CA TYR A 45 -4.30 16.07 5.99
C TYR A 45 -5.76 15.60 5.91
N ALA A 46 -6.74 16.52 5.89
CA ALA A 46 -8.15 16.18 5.96
C ALA A 46 -8.59 15.21 4.85
N GLU A 47 -8.09 15.38 3.62
CA GLU A 47 -8.43 14.49 2.51
C GLU A 47 -7.75 13.11 2.63
N ILE A 48 -6.53 13.06 3.17
CA ILE A 48 -5.81 11.81 3.46
C ILE A 48 -6.55 11.02 4.53
N ILE A 49 -6.95 11.67 5.62
CA ILE A 49 -7.74 11.08 6.71
C ILE A 49 -9.09 10.59 6.19
N LYS A 50 -9.80 11.43 5.45
CA LYS A 50 -11.10 11.07 4.89
C LYS A 50 -10.98 9.84 3.99
N ARG A 51 -9.95 9.79 3.14
CA ARG A 51 -9.70 8.62 2.30
C ARG A 51 -9.36 7.39 3.14
N ALA A 52 -8.52 7.53 4.16
CA ALA A 52 -8.16 6.44 5.07
C ALA A 52 -9.40 5.88 5.79
N GLU A 53 -10.26 6.76 6.32
CA GLU A 53 -11.54 6.38 6.94
C GLU A 53 -12.40 5.59 5.94
N THR A 54 -12.55 6.09 4.71
CA THR A 54 -13.29 5.38 3.65
C THR A 54 -12.74 3.97 3.43
N ARG A 55 -11.41 3.78 3.32
CA ARG A 55 -10.82 2.43 3.16
C ARG A 55 -11.23 1.50 4.29
N VAL A 56 -11.14 1.99 5.53
CA VAL A 56 -11.47 1.21 6.72
C VAL A 56 -12.96 0.86 6.74
N ARG A 57 -13.83 1.82 6.43
CA ARG A 57 -15.28 1.60 6.38
C ARG A 57 -15.68 0.61 5.31
N GLU A 58 -15.18 0.77 4.09
CA GLU A 58 -15.44 -0.16 2.98
C GLU A 58 -14.99 -1.58 3.36
N ALA A 59 -13.80 -1.71 3.94
CA ALA A 59 -13.28 -3.01 4.34
C ALA A 59 -14.13 -3.69 5.43
N ILE A 60 -14.58 -2.93 6.43
CA ILE A 60 -15.39 -3.47 7.53
C ILE A 60 -16.82 -3.79 7.07
N LEU A 61 -17.45 -2.88 6.31
CA LEU A 61 -18.86 -2.98 5.95
C LEU A 61 -19.10 -3.88 4.73
N HIS A 62 -18.16 -3.91 3.80
CA HIS A 62 -18.33 -4.57 2.49
C HIS A 62 -17.25 -5.62 2.20
N GLY A 63 -16.20 -5.73 3.02
CA GLY A 63 -15.13 -6.71 2.81
C GLY A 63 -14.27 -6.43 1.58
N VAL A 64 -14.34 -5.21 1.03
CA VAL A 64 -13.61 -4.74 -0.16
C VAL A 64 -13.13 -3.31 0.09
N VAL A 65 -12.12 -2.86 -0.65
CA VAL A 65 -11.72 -1.45 -0.70
C VAL A 65 -11.89 -0.97 -2.13
N GLY A 66 -12.55 0.17 -2.30
CA GLY A 66 -12.87 0.74 -3.60
C GLY A 66 -11.64 1.12 -4.43
N PRO A 67 -11.86 1.51 -5.70
CA PRO A 67 -10.77 1.90 -6.60
C PRO A 67 -9.96 3.09 -6.05
N PRO A 68 -8.71 3.29 -6.54
CA PRO A 68 -7.91 4.45 -6.22
C PRO A 68 -8.65 5.77 -6.46
N VAL A 69 -8.46 6.75 -5.57
CA VAL A 69 -8.85 8.13 -5.89
C VAL A 69 -7.91 8.72 -6.94
N LYS A 70 -8.37 9.76 -7.66
CA LYS A 70 -7.59 10.40 -8.74
C LYS A 70 -6.27 11.01 -8.26
N ASN A 71 -6.23 11.53 -7.03
CA ASN A 71 -5.03 12.10 -6.46
C ASN A 71 -4.15 10.98 -5.89
N ASN A 72 -3.05 10.68 -6.59
CA ASN A 72 -2.12 9.62 -6.21
C ASN A 72 -1.50 9.85 -4.84
N GLU A 73 -1.17 11.08 -4.47
CA GLU A 73 -0.57 11.38 -3.16
C GLU A 73 -1.54 11.08 -2.02
N ILE A 74 -2.80 11.47 -2.17
CA ILE A 74 -3.86 11.15 -1.21
C ILE A 74 -4.06 9.64 -1.13
N GLU A 75 -4.19 8.96 -2.27
CA GLU A 75 -4.40 7.51 -2.30
C GLU A 75 -3.25 6.76 -1.62
N ILE A 76 -2.02 7.11 -1.96
CA ILE A 76 -0.80 6.49 -1.44
C ILE A 76 -0.69 6.74 0.07
N SER A 77 -0.83 7.99 0.51
CA SER A 77 -0.69 8.39 1.92
C SER A 77 -1.83 7.87 2.80
N SER A 78 -3.02 7.62 2.24
CA SER A 78 -4.16 7.12 2.99
C SER A 78 -3.98 5.70 3.53
N PHE A 79 -3.17 4.86 2.87
CA PHE A 79 -2.95 3.48 3.28
C PHE A 79 -2.27 3.37 4.67
N PRO A 80 -1.09 3.98 4.92
CA PRO A 80 -0.45 3.92 6.23
C PRO A 80 -1.29 4.59 7.34
N VAL A 81 -2.05 5.65 7.03
CA VAL A 81 -2.99 6.25 7.98
C VAL A 81 -4.12 5.28 8.32
N ALA A 82 -4.68 4.56 7.34
CA ALA A 82 -5.68 3.52 7.59
C ALA A 82 -5.13 2.36 8.43
N VAL A 83 -3.89 1.92 8.16
CA VAL A 83 -3.19 0.92 8.98
C VAL A 83 -3.07 1.40 10.43
N LEU A 84 -2.68 2.67 10.65
CA LEU A 84 -2.58 3.27 11.99
C LEU A 84 -3.95 3.31 12.69
N MET A 85 -5.00 3.75 11.99
CA MET A 85 -6.38 3.78 12.52
C MET A 85 -6.81 2.38 12.98
N VAL A 86 -6.64 1.38 12.11
CA VAL A 86 -7.04 0.00 12.38
C VAL A 86 -6.23 -0.60 13.52
N ALA A 87 -4.91 -0.40 13.55
CA ALA A 87 -4.05 -0.85 14.64
C ALA A 87 -4.44 -0.20 15.99
N SER A 88 -4.85 1.07 15.97
CA SER A 88 -5.25 1.81 17.16
C SER A 88 -6.52 1.27 17.82
N THR A 89 -7.40 0.60 17.06
CA THR A 89 -8.61 -0.04 17.62
C THR A 89 -8.30 -1.21 18.56
N LYS A 90 -7.13 -1.86 18.39
CA LYS A 90 -6.75 -3.12 19.06
C LYS A 90 -7.77 -4.27 18.88
N ASP A 91 -8.74 -4.15 17.95
CA ASP A 91 -9.73 -5.19 17.67
C ASP A 91 -9.24 -6.10 16.53
N LYS A 92 -8.95 -7.36 16.87
CA LYS A 92 -8.48 -8.37 15.91
C LYS A 92 -9.46 -8.62 14.75
N ARG A 93 -10.76 -8.41 14.94
CA ARG A 93 -11.77 -8.58 13.89
C ARG A 93 -11.66 -7.46 12.87
N ILE A 94 -11.54 -6.21 13.32
CA ILE A 94 -11.33 -5.04 12.46
C ILE A 94 -10.03 -5.19 11.68
N MET A 95 -8.93 -5.55 12.35
CA MET A 95 -7.64 -5.77 11.69
C MET A 95 -7.73 -6.83 10.60
N ARG A 96 -8.37 -7.98 10.88
CA ARG A 96 -8.53 -9.05 9.88
C ARG A 96 -9.39 -8.63 8.70
N ALA A 97 -10.51 -7.96 8.94
CA ALA A 97 -11.39 -7.49 7.88
C ALA A 97 -10.65 -6.51 6.95
N PHE A 98 -9.93 -5.55 7.53
CA PHE A 98 -9.11 -4.59 6.78
C PHE A 98 -8.01 -5.28 5.98
N SER A 99 -7.20 -6.14 6.61
CA SER A 99 -6.12 -6.85 5.91
C SER A 99 -6.62 -7.72 4.77
N LEU A 100 -7.76 -8.40 4.94
CA LEU A 100 -8.34 -9.24 3.89
C LEU A 100 -8.84 -8.39 2.71
N ALA A 101 -9.54 -7.29 2.99
CA ALA A 101 -10.06 -6.41 1.95
C ALA A 101 -8.94 -5.77 1.11
N GLU A 102 -7.88 -5.29 1.75
CA GLU A 102 -6.70 -4.76 1.07
C GLU A 102 -5.94 -5.84 0.28
N ALA A 103 -5.79 -7.04 0.83
CA ALA A 103 -5.16 -8.15 0.12
C ALA A 103 -5.95 -8.54 -1.15
N LYS A 104 -7.28 -8.60 -1.07
CA LYS A 104 -8.14 -8.82 -2.24
C LYS A 104 -7.97 -7.72 -3.28
N ARG A 105 -7.98 -6.46 -2.85
CA ARG A 105 -7.76 -5.32 -3.76
C ARG A 105 -6.42 -5.41 -4.49
N MET A 106 -5.36 -5.77 -3.77
CA MET A 106 -4.02 -5.92 -4.36
C MET A 106 -3.95 -7.12 -5.31
N TYR A 107 -4.66 -8.21 -4.99
CA TYR A 107 -4.79 -9.36 -5.87
C TYR A 107 -5.39 -8.96 -7.22
N GLU A 108 -6.45 -8.15 -7.25
CA GLU A 108 -7.05 -7.68 -8.51
C GLU A 108 -6.04 -6.93 -9.39
N PHE A 109 -5.13 -6.14 -8.79
CA PHE A 109 -4.07 -5.48 -9.54
C PHE A 109 -3.00 -6.44 -10.08
N LEU A 110 -2.78 -7.57 -9.40
CA LEU A 110 -1.77 -8.57 -9.78
C LEU A 110 -2.21 -9.44 -10.97
N ILE A 111 -3.52 -9.63 -11.19
CA ILE A 111 -4.06 -10.51 -12.24
C ILE A 111 -3.51 -10.13 -13.63
N ASP A 112 -3.50 -8.84 -13.94
CA ASP A 112 -3.05 -8.30 -15.24
C ASP A 112 -1.67 -7.63 -15.16
N GLU A 113 -0.89 -7.95 -14.13
CA GLU A 113 0.40 -7.30 -13.88
C GLU A 113 1.53 -7.93 -14.71
N LYS A 114 2.46 -7.09 -15.16
CA LYS A 114 3.61 -7.57 -15.94
C LYS A 114 4.48 -8.49 -15.11
N THR A 115 5.00 -9.55 -15.73
CA THR A 115 5.89 -10.53 -15.07
C THR A 115 7.05 -9.88 -14.34
N GLU A 116 7.66 -8.84 -14.92
CA GLU A 116 8.75 -8.10 -14.28
C GLU A 116 8.31 -7.43 -12.97
N ASN A 117 7.10 -6.89 -12.92
CA ASN A 117 6.52 -6.26 -11.73
C ASN A 117 6.17 -7.32 -10.67
N ILE A 118 5.65 -8.48 -11.06
CA ILE A 118 5.42 -9.61 -10.14
C ILE A 118 6.73 -10.07 -9.50
N LEU A 119 7.79 -10.26 -10.30
CA LEU A 119 9.11 -10.64 -9.80
C LEU A 119 9.65 -9.64 -8.78
N ASN A 120 9.47 -8.37 -9.09
CA ASN A 120 9.86 -7.26 -8.25
C ASN A 120 9.14 -7.24 -6.89
N ILE A 121 7.82 -7.44 -6.89
CA ILE A 121 7.01 -7.53 -5.66
C ILE A 121 7.44 -8.75 -4.83
N ALA A 122 7.63 -9.89 -5.46
CA ALA A 122 8.12 -11.09 -4.77
C ALA A 122 9.50 -10.88 -4.13
N ARG A 123 10.43 -10.23 -4.86
CA ARG A 123 11.74 -9.85 -4.30
C ARG A 123 11.62 -8.88 -3.14
N PHE A 124 10.68 -7.93 -3.17
CA PHE A 124 10.40 -7.03 -2.04
C PHE A 124 10.02 -7.81 -0.78
N PHE A 125 9.20 -8.87 -0.91
CA PHE A 125 8.86 -9.78 0.20
C PHE A 125 9.97 -10.79 0.54
N GLY A 126 11.11 -10.76 -0.14
CA GLY A 126 12.21 -11.71 0.07
C GLY A 126 11.90 -13.12 -0.44
N TRP A 127 10.91 -13.29 -1.31
CA TRP A 127 10.58 -14.59 -1.89
C TRP A 127 11.68 -15.05 -2.84
N LYS A 128 12.05 -16.34 -2.73
CA LYS A 128 13.03 -16.99 -3.60
C LYS A 128 12.32 -17.51 -4.85
N ILE A 129 12.19 -16.67 -5.87
CA ILE A 129 11.55 -17.04 -7.14
C ILE A 129 12.48 -16.77 -8.33
N ARG A 130 12.34 -17.59 -9.39
CA ARG A 130 13.03 -17.42 -10.66
C ARG A 130 12.08 -17.69 -11.81
N LEU A 131 12.28 -16.99 -12.92
CA LEU A 131 11.68 -17.40 -14.19
C LEU A 131 12.35 -18.71 -14.63
N LEU A 132 11.54 -19.63 -15.13
CA LEU A 132 12.02 -20.75 -15.90
C LEU A 132 12.02 -20.30 -17.36
N ASP A 133 13.13 -20.52 -18.05
CA ASP A 133 13.17 -20.34 -19.49
C ASP A 133 12.09 -21.24 -20.11
N LYS A 134 11.35 -20.69 -21.08
CA LYS A 134 10.38 -21.49 -21.83
C LYS A 134 11.16 -22.58 -22.57
N LEU A 135 10.79 -23.84 -22.35
CA LEU A 135 11.25 -25.00 -23.12
C LEU A 135 10.92 -24.83 -24.60
#